data_AF-A0A926CN83-F1
#
_entry.id   AF-A0A926CN83-F1
#
_cell.length_a   1.000
_cell.length_b   1.000
_cell.length_c   1.000
_cell.angle_alpha   90.00
_cell.angle_beta   90.00
_cell.angle_gamma   90.00
#
_symmetry.space_group_name_H-M   'P 1'
#
loop_
_entity.id
_entity.type
_entity.pdbx_description
1 polymer ?
#
loop_
_entity_poly.entity_id
_entity_poly.type
_entity_poly.pdbx_seq_one_letter_code
_entity_poly.pdbx_strand_id
1 'polypeptide(L)'
;MSLRWEYEALGFAEKRKSRLPWRSRARPGIFDKKSGARLQLTEEEEAALKPLVGRMSNGRTPSEVAIAFDLMADALYNRRLGYGFEWDRLAKRNTSEWDAWLNGRLRPLRW
;
A
#
# COMPACT_ATOMS: atom_id res chain seq x y z
N MET A 1 -1.80 13.34 -11.96
CA MET A 1 -2.69 12.64 -11.01
C MET A 1 -1.99 12.60 -9.66
N SER A 2 -2.60 13.13 -8.60
CA SER A 2 -2.08 12.95 -7.25
C SER A 2 -2.49 11.56 -6.76
N LEU A 3 -1.55 10.78 -6.23
CA LEU A 3 -1.84 9.49 -5.61
C LEU A 3 -2.66 9.71 -4.33
N ARG A 4 -3.59 8.80 -4.08
CA ARG A 4 -4.53 8.88 -2.95
C ARG A 4 -3.88 8.38 -1.66
N TRP A 5 -3.10 7.32 -1.76
CA TRP A 5 -2.51 6.64 -0.62
C TRP A 5 -1.06 7.07 -0.38
N GLU A 6 -0.68 7.16 0.89
CA GLU A 6 0.70 7.42 1.32
C GLU A 6 1.16 6.37 2.31
N TYR A 7 2.39 5.87 2.13
CA TYR A 7 3.00 4.94 3.06
C TYR A 7 3.64 5.72 4.23
N GLU A 8 3.17 5.47 5.45
CA GLU A 8 3.77 5.99 6.68
C GLU A 8 4.71 4.91 7.26
N ALA A 9 6.02 5.09 7.07
CA ALA A 9 7.04 4.23 7.67
C ALA A 9 7.10 4.39 9.20
N LEU A 10 7.67 3.39 9.87
CA LEU A 10 7.90 3.40 11.31
C LEU A 10 8.69 4.66 11.73
N GLY A 11 8.08 5.48 12.59
CA GLY A 11 8.66 6.73 13.10
C GLY A 11 7.91 8.01 12.74
N PHE A 12 7.06 8.01 11.69
CA PHE A 12 6.23 9.20 11.37
C PHE A 12 4.91 9.26 12.14
N ALA A 13 4.37 8.09 12.54
CA ALA A 13 3.14 7.99 13.31
C ALA A 13 3.26 8.57 14.74
N GLU A 14 4.48 8.75 15.26
CA GLU A 14 4.73 9.33 16.59
C GLU A 14 4.28 10.80 16.73
N LYS A 15 4.12 11.54 15.61
CA LYS A 15 3.82 12.97 15.67
C LYS A 15 2.35 13.36 15.56
N ARG A 16 1.42 12.46 15.24
CA ARG A 16 -0.01 12.81 15.12
C ARG A 16 -0.91 11.85 15.88
N LYS A 17 -1.06 12.16 17.17
CA LYS A 17 -2.06 11.59 18.11
C LYS A 17 -3.43 11.42 17.44
N SER A 18 -3.80 10.18 17.10
CA SER A 18 -5.19 9.82 16.79
C SER A 18 -5.85 9.26 18.06
N ARG A 19 -7.13 9.58 18.29
CA ARG A 19 -7.89 9.23 19.51
C ARG A 19 -8.48 7.81 19.49
N LEU A 20 -7.76 6.81 18.98
CA LEU A 20 -8.20 5.41 18.99
C LEU A 20 -7.30 4.56 19.90
N PRO A 21 -7.74 3.43 20.46
CA PRO A 21 -6.96 2.67 21.45
C PRO A 21 -5.68 2.12 20.81
N TRP A 22 -4.56 2.80 21.04
CA TRP A 22 -3.26 2.47 20.46
C TRP A 22 -2.73 1.16 21.06
N ARG A 23 -2.58 0.12 20.23
CA ARG A 23 -1.77 -1.06 20.58
C ARG A 23 -0.29 -0.70 20.50
N SER A 24 0.44 -1.12 21.53
CA SER A 24 1.81 -0.76 21.96
C SER A 24 2.98 -1.12 21.02
N ARG A 25 2.76 -1.27 19.71
CA ARG A 25 3.85 -1.43 18.74
C ARG A 25 3.63 -0.47 17.60
N ALA A 26 4.53 0.49 17.43
CA ALA A 26 4.64 1.23 16.18
C ALA A 26 4.69 0.19 15.05
N ARG A 27 3.69 0.22 14.17
CA ARG A 27 3.61 -0.60 12.96
C ARG A 27 3.47 0.33 11.77
N PRO A 28 4.06 0.01 10.61
CA PRO A 28 3.88 0.81 9.41
C PRO A 28 2.40 0.87 9.01
N GLY A 29 2.02 1.97 8.37
CA GLY A 29 0.64 2.24 8.02
C GLY A 29 0.50 2.84 6.63
N ILE A 30 -0.74 2.83 6.14
CA ILE A 30 -1.12 3.60 4.96
C ILE A 30 -2.12 4.69 5.34
N PHE A 31 -1.94 5.87 4.76
CA PHE A 31 -2.79 7.04 4.96
C PHE A 31 -3.58 7.35 3.70
N ASP A 32 -4.90 7.46 3.84
CA ASP A 32 -5.79 7.93 2.78
C ASP A 32 -5.87 9.45 2.79
N LYS A 33 -5.30 10.11 1.77
CA LYS A 33 -5.39 11.58 1.65
C LYS A 33 -6.82 12.08 1.44
N LYS A 34 -7.71 11.23 0.91
CA LYS A 34 -9.08 11.61 0.59
C LYS A 34 -9.99 11.54 1.81
N SER A 35 -9.95 10.44 2.55
CA SER A 35 -10.81 10.23 3.73
C SER A 35 -10.16 10.64 5.05
N GLY A 36 -8.83 10.83 5.08
CA GLY A 36 -8.07 11.04 6.31
C GLY A 36 -7.91 9.77 7.16
N ALA A 37 -8.34 8.61 6.65
CA ALA A 37 -8.22 7.34 7.34
C ALA A 37 -6.76 6.87 7.42
N ARG A 38 -6.41 6.24 8.54
CA ARG A 38 -5.14 5.53 8.73
C ARG A 38 -5.40 4.05 8.95
N LEU A 39 -4.72 3.22 8.19
CA LEU A 39 -4.75 1.78 8.37
C LEU A 39 -3.37 1.30 8.83
N GLN A 40 -3.32 0.66 9.99
CA GLN A 40 -2.14 -0.07 10.43
C GLN A 40 -2.05 -1.40 9.70
N LEU A 41 -0.87 -1.69 9.15
CA LEU A 41 -0.62 -2.91 8.42
C LEU A 41 -0.42 -4.10 9.37
N THR A 42 -0.97 -5.25 9.02
CA THR A 42 -0.55 -6.54 9.60
C THR A 42 0.81 -6.97 9.02
N GLU A 43 1.43 -7.99 9.61
CA GLU A 43 2.71 -8.52 9.10
C GLU A 43 2.59 -9.05 7.66
N GLU A 44 1.45 -9.68 7.34
CA GLU A 44 1.15 -10.16 5.98
C GLU A 44 0.98 -8.99 4.99
N GLU A 45 0.26 -7.95 5.38
CA GLU A 45 0.00 -6.77 4.54
C GLU A 45 1.28 -5.97 4.30
N GLU A 46 2.12 -5.84 5.33
CA GLU A 46 3.45 -5.25 5.21
C GLU A 46 4.35 -6.07 4.29
N ALA A 47 4.38 -7.40 4.42
CA ALA A 47 5.17 -8.27 3.56
C ALA A 47 4.76 -8.15 2.08
N ALA A 48 3.46 -8.02 1.79
CA ALA A 48 2.95 -7.82 0.45
C ALA A 48 3.32 -6.44 -0.15
N LEU A 49 3.40 -5.40 0.69
CA LEU A 49 3.76 -4.03 0.25
C LEU A 49 5.27 -3.78 0.19
N LYS A 50 6.07 -4.58 0.90
CA LYS A 50 7.53 -4.43 1.02
C LYS A 50 8.27 -4.28 -0.32
N PRO A 51 7.95 -5.04 -1.39
CA PRO A 51 8.62 -4.89 -2.69
C PRO A 51 8.39 -3.52 -3.33
N LEU A 52 7.19 -2.95 -3.16
CA LEU A 52 6.84 -1.63 -3.69
C LEU A 52 7.48 -0.53 -2.85
N VAL A 53 7.35 -0.61 -1.53
CA VAL A 53 7.96 0.35 -0.60
C VAL A 53 9.49 0.41 -0.79
N GLY A 54 10.15 -0.74 -0.94
CA GLY A 54 11.59 -0.78 -1.21
C GLY A 54 12.00 -0.06 -2.51
N ARG A 55 11.15 -0.07 -3.53
CA ARG A 55 11.36 0.67 -4.80
C ARG A 55 11.01 2.15 -4.68
N MET A 56 10.09 2.52 -3.78
CA MET A 56 9.76 3.91 -3.49
C MET A 56 10.89 4.64 -2.74
N SER A 57 11.63 3.92 -1.88
CA SER A 57 12.69 4.48 -1.01
C SER A 57 13.97 4.93 -1.74
N ASN A 58 14.19 4.53 -3.01
CA ASN A 58 15.45 4.76 -3.73
C ASN A 58 15.49 6.06 -4.56
N GLY A 59 14.81 7.12 -4.11
CA GLY A 59 14.82 8.44 -4.75
C GLY A 59 13.53 8.74 -5.51
N ARG A 60 13.59 8.87 -6.85
CA ARG A 60 12.42 9.22 -7.66
C ARG A 60 11.58 7.97 -7.90
N THR A 61 10.49 7.81 -7.15
CA THR A 61 9.55 6.71 -7.34
C THR A 61 9.03 6.69 -8.78
N PRO A 62 9.23 5.59 -9.54
CA PRO A 62 8.63 5.44 -10.87
C PRO A 62 7.11 5.51 -10.79
N SER A 63 6.46 6.12 -11.79
CA SER A 63 5.00 6.27 -11.84
C SER A 63 4.26 4.94 -11.68
N GLU A 64 4.81 3.88 -12.25
CA GLU A 64 4.27 2.53 -12.26
C GLU A 64 4.26 1.93 -10.84
N VAL A 65 5.35 2.13 -10.09
CA VAL A 65 5.47 1.71 -8.70
C VAL A 65 4.47 2.47 -7.83
N ALA A 66 4.33 3.77 -8.07
CA ALA A 66 3.45 4.64 -7.31
C ALA A 66 1.96 4.29 -7.55
N ILE A 67 1.58 4.04 -8.81
CA ILE A 67 0.25 3.55 -9.18
C ILE A 67 -0.02 2.16 -8.58
N ALA A 68 0.95 1.26 -8.66
CA ALA A 68 0.81 -0.08 -8.12
C ALA A 68 0.61 -0.07 -6.60
N PHE A 69 1.31 0.82 -5.90
CA PHE A 69 1.10 1.06 -4.47
C PHE A 69 -0.32 1.56 -4.18
N ASP A 70 -0.81 2.55 -4.93
CA ASP A 70 -2.15 3.12 -4.75
C ASP A 70 -3.24 2.04 -4.93
N LEU A 71 -3.07 1.14 -5.92
CA LEU A 71 -3.96 0.01 -6.16
C LEU A 71 -3.93 -1.02 -5.02
N MET A 72 -2.74 -1.38 -4.53
CA MET A 72 -2.60 -2.30 -3.40
C MET A 72 -3.24 -1.72 -2.13
N ALA A 73 -3.03 -0.43 -1.89
CA ALA A 73 -3.59 0.27 -0.75
C ALA A 73 -5.12 0.39 -0.83
N ASP A 74 -5.69 0.63 -2.03
CA ASP A 74 -7.13 0.64 -2.22
C ASP A 74 -7.75 -0.76 -2.07
N ALA A 75 -7.11 -1.79 -2.64
CA ALA A 75 -7.53 -3.18 -2.45
C ALA A 75 -7.48 -3.60 -0.98
N LEU A 76 -6.47 -3.14 -0.24
CA LEU A 76 -6.37 -3.37 1.19
C LEU A 76 -7.50 -2.68 1.97
N TYR A 77 -7.77 -1.41 1.66
CA TYR A 77 -8.87 -0.67 2.26
C TYR A 77 -10.22 -1.36 2.00
N ASN A 78 -10.47 -1.78 0.76
CA ASN A 78 -11.66 -2.51 0.37
C ASN A 78 -11.77 -3.86 1.09
N ARG A 79 -10.66 -4.58 1.28
CA ARG A 79 -10.63 -5.82 2.10
C ARG A 79 -11.08 -5.55 3.53
N ARG A 80 -10.67 -4.44 4.15
CA ARG A 80 -11.09 -4.06 5.51
C ARG A 80 -12.58 -3.70 5.59
N LEU A 81 -13.20 -3.33 4.48
CA LEU A 81 -14.65 -3.12 4.36
C LEU A 81 -15.42 -4.40 4.00
N GLY A 82 -14.74 -5.55 3.87
CA GLY A 82 -15.34 -6.85 3.52
C GLY A 82 -15.21 -7.23 2.03
N TYR A 83 -14.64 -6.37 1.19
CA TYR A 83 -14.41 -6.62 -0.24
C TYR A 83 -12.98 -7.11 -0.50
N GLY A 84 -12.71 -8.38 -0.17
CA GLY A 84 -11.36 -8.96 -0.19
C GLY A 84 -10.84 -9.46 -1.55
N PHE A 85 -11.68 -9.57 -2.56
CA PHE A 85 -11.34 -10.24 -3.83
C PHE A 85 -10.10 -9.65 -4.52
N GLU A 86 -10.03 -8.32 -4.66
CA GLU A 86 -8.90 -7.66 -5.33
C GLU A 86 -7.61 -7.80 -4.53
N TRP A 87 -7.70 -7.78 -3.19
CA TRP A 87 -6.53 -8.03 -2.35
C TRP A 87 -6.01 -9.45 -2.53
N ASP A 88 -6.88 -10.46 -2.45
CA ASP A 88 -6.48 -11.87 -2.58
C ASP A 88 -5.86 -12.17 -3.94
N ARG A 89 -6.31 -11.46 -4.98
CA ARG A 89 -5.74 -11.51 -6.32
C ARG A 89 -4.36 -10.86 -6.40
N LEU A 90 -4.20 -9.65 -5.86
CA LEU A 90 -2.96 -8.89 -5.94
C LEU A 90 -1.87 -9.43 -5.02
N ALA A 91 -2.22 -9.85 -3.80
CA ALA A 91 -1.29 -10.39 -2.82
C ALA A 91 -0.67 -11.73 -3.22
N LYS A 92 -1.33 -12.49 -4.11
CA LYS A 92 -0.83 -13.77 -4.64
C LYS A 92 0.13 -13.61 -5.83
N ARG A 93 0.32 -12.40 -6.36
CA ARG A 93 1.23 -12.19 -7.50
C ARG A 93 2.65 -12.56 -7.13
N ASN A 94 3.29 -13.33 -8.00
CA ASN A 94 4.71 -13.67 -7.86
C ASN A 94 5.61 -12.53 -8.34
N THR A 95 6.90 -12.60 -8.01
CA THR A 95 7.89 -11.57 -8.35
C THR A 95 7.98 -11.29 -9.86
N SER A 96 7.84 -12.32 -10.71
CA SER A 96 7.89 -12.17 -12.17
C SER A 96 6.69 -11.41 -12.72
N GLU A 97 5.50 -11.66 -12.18
CA GLU A 97 4.27 -10.92 -12.52
C GLU A 97 4.36 -9.45 -12.06
N TRP A 98 4.94 -9.22 -10.88
CA TRP A 98 5.25 -7.89 -10.39
C TRP A 98 6.22 -7.15 -11.30
N ASP A 99 7.31 -7.78 -11.70
CA ASP A 99 8.29 -7.18 -12.60
C ASP A 99 7.73 -6.94 -14.00
N ALA A 100 6.95 -7.86 -14.54
CA ALA A 100 6.27 -7.66 -15.82
C ALA A 100 5.31 -6.46 -15.76
N TRP A 101 4.58 -6.29 -14.65
CA TRP A 101 3.68 -5.16 -14.47
C TRP A 101 4.41 -3.83 -14.30
N LEU A 102 5.43 -3.80 -13.46
CA LEU A 102 6.21 -2.59 -13.18
C LEU A 102 7.08 -2.15 -14.37
N ASN A 103 7.47 -3.08 -15.25
CA ASN A 103 8.15 -2.77 -16.51
C ASN A 103 7.20 -2.41 -17.67
N GLY A 104 5.90 -2.21 -17.39
CA GLY A 104 4.90 -1.86 -18.40
C GLY A 104 4.56 -2.99 -19.38
N ARG A 105 5.04 -4.22 -19.13
CA ARG A 105 4.78 -5.39 -19.99
C ARG A 105 3.42 -6.04 -19.72
N LEU A 106 2.85 -5.84 -18.52
CA LEU A 106 1.43 -6.09 -18.26
C LEU A 106 0.69 -4.75 -18.26
N ARG A 107 -0.31 -4.59 -19.13
CA ARG A 107 -1.21 -3.43 -19.05
C ARG A 107 -1.85 -3.40 -17.66
N PRO A 108 -2.01 -2.22 -17.03
CA PRO A 108 -2.90 -2.12 -15.88
C PRO A 108 -4.25 -2.67 -16.33
N LEU A 109 -4.71 -3.70 -15.61
CA LEU A 109 -6.01 -4.32 -15.89
C LEU A 109 -7.02 -3.18 -15.92
N ARG A 110 -7.63 -2.96 -17.09
CA ARG A 110 -8.75 -2.03 -17.21
C ARG A 110 -9.83 -2.53 -16.26
N TRP A 111 -10.24 -1.62 -15.38
CA TRP A 111 -11.40 -1.72 -14.51
C TRP A 111 -12.67 -1.89 -15.33
#